data_AF-F5YJA2-F1
#
_entry.id   AF-F5YJA2-F1
#
_cell.length_a   1.000
_cell.length_b   1.000
_cell.length_c   1.000
_cell.angle_alpha   90.00
_cell.angle_beta   90.00
_cell.angle_gamma   90.00
#
_symmetry.space_group_name_H-M   'P 1'
#
loop_
_entity.id
_entity.type
_entity.pdbx_description
1 polymer ?
#
loop_
_entity_poly.entity_id
_entity_poly.type
_entity_poly.pdbx_seq_one_letter_code
_entity_poly.pdbx_strand_id
1 'polypeptide(L)'
;MIRAGKTELYRRAGQSALVAAVILTTLLSATALLTGCSSAPKGQPEIRSQRRGALDQLEAANREADRGNYENALLLINESRRQAISADDPSLIIRSGLSRGNILAYMNRDAESRADFDAALSEAQRIGDPELAALSRVYIARSRLLSAQAEEPGAANSIAAEIRTQVRKDLDLIKKEQNGAALGWTVVALAEKELGRWSEAENALKQALGIHLKGGYLELAAYDWYLTASVRSVAGQYLPALSALEEALGLDRRAENSYGLAMDWRVMGDIYKKQSNSVAANIAYRRAADIFAAINMKKEAADAESRIGQ
;
A
#
# COMPACT_ATOMS: atom_id res chain seq x y z
N MET A 1 -80.79 32.37 -12.76
CA MET A 1 -80.81 31.31 -11.72
C MET A 1 -79.69 31.66 -10.74
N ILE A 2 -79.85 32.45 -9.67
CA ILE A 2 -80.73 32.43 -8.49
C ILE A 2 -80.61 31.15 -7.63
N ARG A 3 -79.79 31.23 -6.56
CA ARG A 3 -80.11 31.08 -5.11
C ARG A 3 -78.76 31.00 -4.35
N ALA A 4 -78.35 31.91 -3.46
CA ALA A 4 -78.95 32.60 -2.31
C ALA A 4 -78.98 31.79 -1.00
N GLY A 5 -78.40 32.41 0.05
CA GLY A 5 -78.61 32.13 1.48
C GLY A 5 -77.30 31.84 2.23
N LYS A 6 -76.88 32.55 3.28
CA LYS A 6 -77.65 33.30 4.27
C LYS A 6 -76.72 34.18 5.16
N THR A 7 -77.10 35.46 5.35
CA THR A 7 -77.25 36.23 6.62
C THR A 7 -76.10 36.27 7.65
N GLU A 8 -75.76 37.34 8.39
CA GLU A 8 -76.30 38.70 8.62
C GLU A 8 -75.37 39.45 9.60
N LEU A 9 -75.36 40.79 9.48
CA LEU A 9 -75.40 41.81 10.56
C LEU A 9 -74.32 41.92 11.66
N TYR A 10 -73.65 43.09 11.67
CA TYR A 10 -73.58 44.13 12.74
C TYR A 10 -72.25 44.90 12.60
N ARG A 11 -72.18 46.07 11.94
CA ARG A 11 -72.59 47.43 12.37
C ARG A 11 -71.79 47.99 13.57
N ARG A 12 -70.84 48.88 13.26
CA ARG A 12 -70.49 50.19 13.89
C ARG A 12 -68.97 50.40 13.73
N ALA A 13 -68.46 51.31 12.90
CA ALA A 13 -68.68 52.76 12.77
C ALA A 13 -68.31 53.55 14.04
N GLY A 14 -67.30 54.42 13.88
CA GLY A 14 -66.90 55.47 14.81
C GLY A 14 -65.37 55.57 14.85
N GLN A 15 -64.73 56.44 14.06
CA GLN A 15 -64.48 57.86 14.40
C GLN A 15 -63.69 57.97 15.72
N SER A 16 -62.61 58.72 15.90
CA SER A 16 -61.86 59.72 15.14
C SER A 16 -60.66 60.08 16.04
N ALA A 17 -59.76 60.91 15.50
CA ALA A 17 -58.93 61.89 16.21
C ALA A 17 -57.51 61.48 16.66
N LEU A 18 -56.58 62.19 16.02
CA LEU A 18 -55.31 62.73 16.52
C LEU A 18 -55.20 62.81 18.06
N VAL A 19 -54.01 62.57 18.59
CA VAL A 19 -53.17 63.59 19.27
C VAL A 19 -51.79 62.97 19.58
N ALA A 20 -50.74 63.75 19.32
CA ALA A 20 -49.35 63.43 19.58
C ALA A 20 -49.05 63.27 21.08
N ALA A 21 -48.22 62.28 21.42
CA ALA A 21 -47.50 62.25 22.70
C ALA A 21 -46.10 61.67 22.48
N VAL A 22 -45.10 62.53 22.64
CA VAL A 22 -43.70 62.16 22.76
C VAL A 22 -43.53 61.30 24.01
N ILE A 23 -43.11 60.04 23.83
CA ILE A 23 -42.51 59.24 24.90
C ILE A 23 -41.20 58.68 24.38
N LEU A 24 -40.13 59.23 24.93
CA LEU A 24 -38.77 58.76 24.86
C LEU A 24 -38.67 57.44 25.65
N THR A 25 -38.58 56.31 24.96
CA THR A 25 -38.07 55.06 25.55
C THR A 25 -37.12 54.40 24.58
N THR A 26 -35.87 54.37 25.01
CA THR A 26 -34.72 53.64 24.46
C THR A 26 -35.08 52.20 24.10
N LEU A 27 -35.06 51.88 22.79
CA LEU A 27 -34.85 50.50 22.35
C LEU A 27 -33.42 50.37 21.83
N LEU A 28 -32.65 49.56 22.56
CA LEU A 28 -31.34 49.06 22.22
C LEU A 28 -31.41 48.36 20.85
N SER A 29 -30.85 48.98 19.82
CA SER A 29 -30.58 48.32 18.54
C SER A 29 -29.42 47.33 18.74
N ALA A 30 -29.73 46.12 19.21
CA ALA A 30 -28.80 45.01 19.18
C ALA A 30 -28.68 44.53 17.72
N THR A 31 -27.84 45.22 16.94
CA THR A 31 -27.35 44.73 15.65
C THR A 31 -26.51 43.49 15.95
N ALA A 32 -27.14 42.32 15.84
CA ALA A 32 -26.47 41.03 15.89
C ALA A 32 -25.57 40.90 14.66
N LEU A 33 -24.31 41.34 14.80
CA LEU A 33 -23.23 40.83 13.97
C LEU A 33 -23.03 39.37 14.35
N LEU A 34 -23.66 38.47 13.58
CA LEU A 34 -23.31 37.06 13.57
C LEU A 34 -21.91 36.91 12.97
N THR A 35 -20.88 37.20 13.77
CA THR A 35 -19.54 36.66 13.52
C THR A 35 -19.64 35.17 13.78
N GLY A 36 -19.91 34.41 12.73
CA GLY A 36 -19.77 32.97 12.70
C GLY A 36 -18.30 32.60 12.90
N CYS A 37 -17.85 32.59 14.15
CA CYS A 37 -16.60 31.95 14.54
C CYS A 37 -16.82 30.45 14.45
N SER A 38 -16.54 29.86 13.29
CA SER A 38 -16.29 28.42 13.19
C SER A 38 -14.97 28.13 13.92
N SER A 39 -15.05 27.97 15.23
CA SER A 39 -13.92 27.62 16.09
C SER A 39 -13.77 26.10 16.14
N ALA A 40 -13.48 25.49 14.99
CA ALA A 40 -12.78 24.21 15.00
C ALA A 40 -11.30 24.51 15.27
N PRO A 41 -10.64 23.92 16.29
CA PRO A 41 -9.23 24.16 16.53
C PRO A 41 -8.44 23.68 15.30
N LYS A 42 -7.88 24.61 14.53
CA LYS A 42 -6.90 24.27 13.50
C LYS A 42 -5.69 23.69 14.25
N GLY A 43 -5.49 22.37 14.20
CA GLY A 43 -4.35 21.71 14.87
C GLY A 43 -3.05 22.46 14.63
N GLN A 44 -2.16 22.49 15.63
CA GLN A 44 -0.96 23.33 15.60
C GLN A 44 -0.20 23.14 14.27
N PRO A 45 0.11 24.22 13.52
CA PRO A 45 0.74 24.14 12.20
C PRO A 45 1.97 23.24 12.16
N GLU A 46 2.77 23.23 13.23
CA GLU A 46 3.97 22.41 13.38
C GLU A 46 3.67 20.90 13.38
N ILE A 47 2.70 20.44 14.18
CA ILE A 47 2.28 19.02 14.21
C ILE A 47 1.77 18.57 12.83
N ARG A 48 1.01 19.42 12.13
CA ARG A 48 0.56 19.12 10.76
C ARG A 48 1.71 19.06 9.76
N SER A 49 2.71 19.92 9.93
CA SER A 49 3.93 19.90 9.10
C SER A 49 4.73 18.63 9.35
N GLN A 50 4.88 18.21 10.60
CA GLN A 50 5.58 16.98 10.98
C GLN A 50 4.86 15.74 10.45
N ARG A 51 3.53 15.65 10.58
CA ARG A 51 2.74 14.55 10.00
C ARG A 51 2.92 14.45 8.49
N ARG A 52 2.90 15.59 7.78
CA ARG A 52 3.10 15.61 6.33
C ARG A 52 4.52 15.18 5.94
N GLY A 53 5.53 15.73 6.61
CA GLY A 53 6.92 15.32 6.37
C GLY A 53 7.13 13.83 6.61
N ALA A 54 6.51 13.28 7.65
CA ALA A 54 6.58 11.85 7.97
C ALA A 54 6.01 10.98 6.85
N LEU A 55 4.87 11.39 6.26
CA LEU A 55 4.26 10.71 5.12
C LEU A 55 5.14 10.80 3.87
N ASP A 56 5.60 12.00 3.54
CA ASP A 56 6.45 12.23 2.36
C ASP A 56 7.73 11.38 2.42
N GLN A 57 8.33 11.26 3.61
CA GLN A 57 9.52 10.45 3.86
C GLN A 57 9.22 8.95 3.86
N LEU A 58 8.07 8.51 4.36
CA LEU A 58 7.66 7.11 4.28
C LEU A 58 7.51 6.68 2.82
N GLU A 59 6.86 7.51 2.00
CA GLU A 59 6.71 7.22 0.57
C GLU A 59 8.05 7.25 -0.17
N ALA A 60 8.92 8.21 0.16
CA ALA A 60 10.26 8.26 -0.40
C ALA A 60 11.10 7.04 0.00
N ALA A 61 11.01 6.59 1.25
CA ALA A 61 11.71 5.40 1.72
C ALA A 61 11.25 4.14 0.96
N ASN A 62 9.94 3.97 0.76
CA ASN A 62 9.41 2.84 -0.02
C ASN A 62 9.93 2.88 -1.47
N ARG A 63 9.91 4.05 -2.13
CA ARG A 63 10.46 4.18 -3.50
C ARG A 63 11.96 3.87 -3.58
N GLU A 64 12.75 4.29 -2.61
CA GLU A 64 14.17 3.95 -2.56
C GLU A 64 14.38 2.45 -2.31
N ALA A 65 13.56 1.83 -1.45
CA ALA A 65 13.60 0.40 -1.22
C ALA A 65 13.26 -0.40 -2.49
N ASP A 66 12.23 0.01 -3.23
CA ASP A 66 11.82 -0.62 -4.50
C ASP A 66 12.92 -0.56 -5.57
N ARG A 67 13.80 0.45 -5.49
CA ARG A 67 14.98 0.61 -6.36
C ARG A 67 16.22 -0.15 -5.88
N GLY A 68 16.14 -0.83 -4.74
CA GLY A 68 17.28 -1.52 -4.11
C GLY A 68 18.20 -0.62 -3.30
N ASN A 69 17.86 0.66 -3.11
CA ASN A 69 18.67 1.64 -2.37
C ASN A 69 18.38 1.56 -0.85
N TYR A 70 18.57 0.38 -0.26
CA TYR A 70 18.09 0.08 1.10
C TYR A 70 18.69 0.96 2.20
N GLU A 71 19.96 1.37 2.07
CA GLU A 71 20.61 2.27 3.04
C GLU A 71 19.94 3.67 3.05
N ASN A 72 19.66 4.23 1.87
CA ASN A 72 18.94 5.50 1.75
C ASN A 72 17.50 5.36 2.24
N ALA A 73 16.83 4.25 1.89
CA ALA A 73 15.50 3.94 2.39
C ALA A 73 15.46 3.90 3.92
N LEU A 74 16.48 3.30 4.55
CA LEU A 74 16.57 3.20 6.00
C LEU A 74 16.75 4.58 6.67
N LEU A 75 17.54 5.48 6.06
CA LEU A 75 17.66 6.86 6.55
C LEU A 75 16.32 7.60 6.50
N LEU A 76 15.62 7.51 5.37
CA LEU A 76 14.32 8.16 5.16
C LEU A 76 13.25 7.63 6.11
N ILE A 77 13.18 6.31 6.31
CA ILE A 77 12.14 5.71 7.18
C ILE A 77 12.39 5.98 8.67
N ASN A 78 13.65 6.09 9.09
CA ASN A 78 14.01 6.49 10.45
C ASN A 78 13.56 7.92 10.73
N GLU A 79 13.77 8.82 9.79
CA GLU A 79 13.34 10.20 9.89
C GLU A 79 11.80 10.32 9.85
N SER A 80 11.13 9.55 8.99
CA SER A 80 9.66 9.43 8.99
C SER A 80 9.12 9.02 10.36
N ARG A 81 9.71 7.97 10.96
CA ARG A 81 9.33 7.49 12.28
C ARG A 81 9.56 8.54 13.37
N ARG A 82 10.69 9.25 13.33
CA ARG A 82 11.01 10.33 14.29
C ARG A 82 9.94 11.43 14.23
N GLN A 83 9.55 11.85 13.03
CA GLN A 83 8.52 12.88 12.85
C GLN A 83 7.13 12.37 13.27
N ALA A 84 6.79 11.11 12.99
CA ALA A 84 5.55 10.48 13.43
C ALA A 84 5.43 10.44 14.97
N ILE A 85 6.52 10.11 15.67
CA ILE A 85 6.59 10.15 17.15
C ILE A 85 6.41 11.58 17.66
N SER A 86 7.11 12.55 17.06
CA SER A 86 6.98 13.97 17.44
C SER A 86 5.56 14.51 17.23
N ALA A 87 4.85 14.01 16.23
CA ALA A 87 3.48 14.38 15.92
C ALA A 87 2.42 13.60 16.73
N ASP A 88 2.83 12.68 17.61
CA ASP A 88 1.96 11.75 18.35
C ASP A 88 0.97 11.02 17.43
N ASP A 89 1.47 10.48 16.31
CA ASP A 89 0.66 9.80 15.31
C ASP A 89 0.92 8.28 15.35
N PRO A 90 0.16 7.51 16.17
CA PRO A 90 0.40 6.08 16.32
C PRO A 90 0.20 5.32 15.01
N SER A 91 -0.72 5.76 14.16
CA SER A 91 -0.96 5.12 12.87
C SER A 91 0.24 5.28 11.93
N LEU A 92 0.92 6.43 11.93
CA LEU A 92 2.17 6.59 11.18
C LEU A 92 3.35 5.85 11.82
N ILE A 93 3.44 5.82 13.15
CA ILE A 93 4.46 5.02 13.85
C ILE A 93 4.36 3.55 13.44
N ILE A 94 3.14 3.01 13.35
CA ILE A 94 2.88 1.64 12.88
C ILE A 94 3.35 1.50 11.43
N ARG A 95 2.86 2.33 10.50
CA ARG A 95 3.23 2.23 9.06
C ARG A 95 4.73 2.38 8.81
N SER A 96 5.38 3.33 9.46
CA SER A 96 6.84 3.50 9.37
C SER A 96 7.59 2.32 9.98
N GLY A 97 7.05 1.69 11.03
CA GLY A 97 7.58 0.45 11.60
C GLY A 97 7.50 -0.72 10.61
N LEU A 98 6.35 -0.91 9.97
CA LEU A 98 6.16 -1.95 8.96
C LEU A 98 7.06 -1.75 7.73
N SER A 99 7.17 -0.51 7.24
CA SER A 99 8.09 -0.20 6.13
C SER A 99 9.55 -0.44 6.52
N ARG A 100 9.98 0.02 7.71
CA ARG A 100 11.34 -0.21 8.21
C ARG A 100 11.65 -1.69 8.39
N GLY A 101 10.73 -2.45 8.98
CA GLY A 101 10.88 -3.90 9.11
C GLY A 101 11.06 -4.58 7.76
N ASN A 102 10.34 -4.14 6.73
CA ASN A 102 10.49 -4.67 5.38
C ASN A 102 11.85 -4.34 4.75
N ILE A 103 12.32 -3.09 4.89
CA ILE A 103 13.65 -2.67 4.43
C ILE A 103 14.75 -3.49 5.12
N LEU A 104 14.64 -3.67 6.44
CA LEU A 104 15.58 -4.47 7.23
C LEU A 104 15.62 -5.93 6.77
N ALA A 105 14.47 -6.51 6.40
CA ALA A 105 14.43 -7.86 5.84
C ALA A 105 15.20 -7.96 4.51
N TYR A 106 15.06 -6.99 3.60
CA TYR A 106 15.87 -6.96 2.37
C TYR A 106 17.38 -6.84 2.63
N MET A 107 17.75 -6.23 3.74
CA MET A 107 19.13 -6.14 4.20
C MET A 107 19.61 -7.38 4.98
N ASN A 108 18.78 -8.44 5.08
CA ASN A 108 19.04 -9.64 5.89
C ASN A 108 19.22 -9.36 7.40
N ARG A 109 18.58 -8.31 7.91
CA ARG A 109 18.57 -7.92 9.33
C ARG A 109 17.32 -8.45 10.02
N ASP A 110 17.14 -9.77 9.97
CA ASP A 110 15.87 -10.42 10.29
C ASP A 110 15.40 -10.23 11.74
N ALA A 111 16.34 -10.16 12.70
CA ALA A 111 16.00 -9.94 14.10
C ALA A 111 15.38 -8.55 14.33
N GLU A 112 15.94 -7.52 13.69
CA GLU A 112 15.44 -6.15 13.79
C GLU A 112 14.14 -5.98 13.00
N SER A 113 14.05 -6.63 11.84
CA SER A 113 12.83 -6.70 11.04
C SER A 113 11.65 -7.26 11.84
N ARG A 114 11.84 -8.41 12.51
CA ARG A 114 10.83 -9.02 13.38
C ARG A 114 10.45 -8.11 14.55
N ALA A 115 11.44 -7.51 15.21
CA ALA A 115 11.18 -6.59 16.32
C ALA A 115 10.30 -5.40 15.90
N ASP A 116 10.51 -4.89 14.69
CA ASP A 116 9.68 -3.80 14.14
C ASP A 116 8.24 -4.23 13.83
N PHE A 117 8.07 -5.41 13.25
CA PHE A 117 6.73 -5.93 12.98
C PHE A 117 5.96 -6.23 14.27
N ASP A 118 6.62 -6.81 15.27
CA ASP A 118 6.03 -7.11 16.58
C ASP A 118 5.65 -5.82 17.33
N ALA A 119 6.52 -4.80 17.28
CA ALA A 119 6.21 -3.48 17.85
C ALA A 119 5.02 -2.82 17.14
N ALA A 120 4.97 -2.90 15.80
CA ALA A 120 3.85 -2.37 15.02
C ALA A 120 2.52 -3.09 15.33
N LEU A 121 2.55 -4.42 15.50
CA LEU A 121 1.36 -5.19 15.90
C LEU A 121 0.91 -4.83 17.32
N SER A 122 1.85 -4.77 18.26
CA SER A 122 1.56 -4.44 19.67
C SER A 122 0.94 -3.04 19.79
N GLU A 123 1.47 -2.07 19.04
CA GLU A 123 0.96 -0.71 19.02
C GLU A 123 -0.45 -0.64 18.39
N ALA A 124 -0.68 -1.35 17.27
CA ALA A 124 -1.99 -1.41 16.65
C ALA A 124 -3.05 -2.02 17.59
N GLN A 125 -2.67 -3.06 18.35
CA GLN A 125 -3.53 -3.66 19.38
C GLN A 125 -3.78 -2.69 20.55
N ARG A 126 -2.75 -1.97 21.01
CA ARG A 126 -2.84 -1.00 22.10
C ARG A 126 -3.83 0.14 21.78
N ILE A 127 -3.81 0.64 20.55
CA ILE A 127 -4.75 1.70 20.11
C ILE A 127 -6.13 1.15 19.70
N GLY A 128 -6.30 -0.18 19.68
CA GLY A 128 -7.55 -0.82 19.32
C GLY A 128 -7.91 -0.68 17.84
N ASP A 129 -6.93 -0.60 16.94
CA ASP A 129 -7.15 -0.51 15.49
C ASP A 129 -7.06 -1.90 14.83
N PRO A 130 -8.21 -2.54 14.51
CA PRO A 130 -8.22 -3.89 13.96
C PRO A 130 -7.64 -3.96 12.54
N GLU A 131 -7.76 -2.87 11.76
CA GLU A 131 -7.24 -2.81 10.40
C GLU A 131 -5.71 -2.75 10.41
N LEU A 132 -5.13 -1.88 11.25
CA LEU A 132 -3.66 -1.82 11.40
C LEU A 132 -3.10 -3.09 12.05
N ALA A 133 -3.83 -3.72 12.96
CA ALA A 133 -3.41 -5.01 13.52
C ALA A 133 -3.41 -6.13 12.45
N ALA A 134 -4.42 -6.14 11.57
CA ALA A 134 -4.47 -7.05 10.43
C ALA A 134 -3.33 -6.79 9.44
N LEU A 135 -3.07 -5.52 9.14
CA LEU A 135 -1.94 -5.12 8.30
C LEU A 135 -0.61 -5.60 8.89
N SER A 136 -0.36 -5.37 10.18
CA SER A 136 0.88 -5.84 10.83
C SER A 136 1.02 -7.37 10.75
N ARG A 137 -0.07 -8.12 10.93
CA ARG A 137 -0.06 -9.58 10.75
C ARG A 137 0.28 -10.01 9.32
N VAL A 138 -0.14 -9.27 8.30
CA VAL A 138 0.24 -9.53 6.90
C VAL A 138 1.76 -9.41 6.71
N TYR A 139 2.40 -8.37 7.26
CA TYR A 139 3.85 -8.20 7.18
C TYR A 139 4.60 -9.32 7.93
N ILE A 140 4.14 -9.67 9.14
CA ILE A 140 4.68 -10.80 9.91
C ILE A 140 4.53 -12.11 9.12
N ALA A 141 3.37 -12.35 8.52
CA ALA A 141 3.11 -13.53 7.72
C ALA A 141 4.05 -13.61 6.51
N ARG A 142 4.28 -12.49 5.81
CA ARG A 142 5.27 -12.44 4.73
C ARG A 142 6.67 -12.84 5.21
N SER A 143 7.12 -12.24 6.31
CA SER A 143 8.44 -12.54 6.89
C SER A 143 8.55 -14.02 7.28
N ARG A 144 7.56 -14.57 7.98
CA ARG A 144 7.52 -16.00 8.36
C ARG A 144 7.57 -16.93 7.15
N LEU A 145 6.83 -16.61 6.07
CA LEU A 145 6.80 -17.42 4.87
C LEU A 145 8.18 -17.45 4.18
N LEU A 146 8.84 -16.29 4.06
CA LEU A 146 10.17 -16.18 3.46
C LEU A 146 11.22 -16.93 4.30
N SER A 147 11.17 -16.82 5.63
CA SER A 147 12.07 -17.59 6.50
C SER A 147 11.85 -19.09 6.39
N ALA A 148 10.58 -19.55 6.35
CA ALA A 148 10.27 -20.98 6.23
C ALA A 148 10.78 -21.59 4.91
N GLN A 149 10.74 -20.83 3.82
CA GLN A 149 11.30 -21.25 2.52
C GLN A 149 12.82 -21.43 2.55
N ALA A 150 13.53 -20.74 3.46
CA ALA A 150 14.98 -20.80 3.57
C ALA A 150 15.49 -21.98 4.43
N GLU A 151 14.65 -22.49 5.35
CA GLU A 151 15.04 -23.55 6.30
C GLU A 151 14.90 -24.96 5.70
N GLU A 152 13.68 -25.47 5.49
CA GLU A 152 13.43 -26.80 4.89
C GLU A 152 12.07 -26.92 4.16
N PRO A 153 12.00 -27.63 3.00
CA PRO A 153 10.77 -27.74 2.19
C PRO A 153 9.54 -28.35 2.90
N GLY A 154 9.75 -29.22 3.89
CA GLY A 154 8.66 -29.91 4.60
C GLY A 154 7.90 -29.02 5.59
N ALA A 155 8.60 -28.10 6.27
CA ALA A 155 8.00 -27.14 7.20
C ALA A 155 7.27 -26.00 6.48
N ALA A 156 7.69 -25.69 5.25
CA ALA A 156 7.11 -24.61 4.44
C ALA A 156 5.61 -24.83 4.16
N ASN A 157 5.16 -26.07 3.94
CA ASN A 157 3.76 -26.35 3.57
C ASN A 157 2.77 -26.13 4.73
N SER A 158 3.11 -26.55 5.95
CA SER A 158 2.23 -26.34 7.11
C SER A 158 2.13 -24.85 7.44
N ILE A 159 3.26 -24.15 7.42
CA ILE A 159 3.34 -22.71 7.63
C ILE A 159 2.56 -21.96 6.54
N ALA A 160 2.71 -22.34 5.27
CA ALA A 160 1.96 -21.75 4.16
C ALA A 160 0.44 -21.94 4.32
N ALA A 161 -0.02 -23.12 4.76
CA ALA A 161 -1.44 -23.37 4.99
C ALA A 161 -2.02 -22.51 6.14
N GLU A 162 -1.28 -22.35 7.24
CA GLU A 162 -1.63 -21.46 8.35
C GLU A 162 -1.70 -20.00 7.88
N ILE A 163 -0.64 -19.52 7.24
CA ILE A 163 -0.50 -18.15 6.73
C ILE A 163 -1.61 -17.80 5.76
N ARG A 164 -1.86 -18.65 4.75
CA ARG A 164 -2.96 -18.45 3.79
C ARG A 164 -4.29 -18.26 4.52
N THR A 165 -4.56 -19.09 5.51
CA THR A 165 -5.83 -19.07 6.25
C THR A 165 -5.97 -17.80 7.09
N GLN A 166 -4.89 -17.41 7.78
CA GLN A 166 -4.87 -16.21 8.62
C GLN A 166 -4.96 -14.93 7.77
N VAL A 167 -4.14 -14.81 6.72
CA VAL A 167 -4.11 -13.62 5.87
C VAL A 167 -5.42 -13.41 5.12
N ARG A 168 -6.12 -14.49 4.69
CA ARG A 168 -7.46 -14.35 4.10
C ARG A 168 -8.47 -13.72 5.08
N LYS A 169 -8.40 -14.05 6.37
CA LYS A 169 -9.23 -13.41 7.40
C LYS A 169 -8.82 -11.96 7.63
N ASP A 170 -7.51 -11.68 7.63
CA ASP A 170 -6.99 -10.32 7.81
C ASP A 170 -7.36 -9.40 6.63
N LEU A 171 -7.44 -9.93 5.40
CA LEU A 171 -7.92 -9.19 4.23
C LEU A 171 -9.38 -8.71 4.40
N ASP A 172 -10.22 -9.43 5.14
CA ASP A 172 -11.59 -8.98 5.44
C ASP A 172 -11.62 -7.76 6.38
N LEU A 173 -10.51 -7.48 7.08
CA LEU A 173 -10.38 -6.34 8.00
C LEU A 173 -9.71 -5.12 7.35
N ILE A 174 -8.95 -5.32 6.27
CA ILE A 174 -8.24 -4.23 5.58
C ILE A 174 -9.19 -3.55 4.58
N LYS A 175 -9.49 -2.27 4.80
CA LYS A 175 -10.48 -1.49 4.02
C LYS A 175 -9.89 -0.23 3.39
N LYS A 176 -9.04 0.48 4.12
CA LYS A 176 -8.40 1.74 3.71
C LYS A 176 -6.97 1.50 3.23
N GLU A 177 -6.26 0.54 3.80
CA GLU A 177 -4.85 0.25 3.44
C GLU A 177 -4.77 -0.61 2.17
N GLN A 178 -5.15 -0.04 1.02
CA GLN A 178 -5.25 -0.78 -0.25
C GLN A 178 -3.92 -1.45 -0.65
N ASN A 179 -2.79 -0.76 -0.52
CA ASN A 179 -1.47 -1.36 -0.77
C ASN A 179 -1.15 -2.49 0.22
N GLY A 180 -1.63 -2.36 1.47
CA GLY A 180 -1.58 -3.43 2.45
C GLY A 180 -2.43 -4.65 2.09
N ALA A 181 -3.62 -4.42 1.51
CA ALA A 181 -4.45 -5.50 0.98
C ALA A 181 -3.81 -6.19 -0.23
N ALA A 182 -3.17 -5.44 -1.14
CA ALA A 182 -2.43 -6.01 -2.26
C ALA A 182 -1.23 -6.87 -1.79
N LEU A 183 -0.50 -6.41 -0.75
CA LEU A 183 0.50 -7.22 -0.08
C LEU A 183 -0.10 -8.49 0.52
N GLY A 184 -1.26 -8.41 1.18
CA GLY A 184 -1.96 -9.58 1.71
C GLY A 184 -2.30 -10.60 0.62
N TRP A 185 -2.80 -10.15 -0.53
CA TRP A 185 -3.03 -11.02 -1.69
C TRP A 185 -1.74 -11.62 -2.24
N THR A 186 -0.65 -10.86 -2.24
CA THR A 186 0.68 -11.38 -2.61
C THR A 186 1.13 -12.49 -1.65
N VAL A 187 0.95 -12.31 -0.33
CA VAL A 187 1.28 -13.34 0.67
C VAL A 187 0.42 -14.58 0.49
N VAL A 188 -0.88 -14.43 0.21
CA VAL A 188 -1.75 -15.56 -0.14
C VAL A 188 -1.22 -16.27 -1.38
N ALA A 189 -0.84 -15.54 -2.43
CA ALA A 189 -0.32 -16.15 -3.65
C ALA A 189 0.97 -16.95 -3.41
N LEU A 190 1.91 -16.39 -2.65
CA LEU A 190 3.14 -17.08 -2.28
C LEU A 190 2.85 -18.35 -1.46
N ALA A 191 1.92 -18.29 -0.52
CA ALA A 191 1.52 -19.45 0.26
C ALA A 191 0.83 -20.54 -0.60
N GLU A 192 -0.06 -20.16 -1.51
CA GLU A 192 -0.70 -21.12 -2.43
C GLU A 192 0.33 -21.72 -3.39
N LYS A 193 1.34 -20.94 -3.83
CA LYS A 193 2.47 -21.43 -4.61
C LYS A 193 3.27 -22.48 -3.85
N GLU A 194 3.64 -22.24 -2.59
CA GLU A 194 4.31 -23.27 -1.77
C GLU A 194 3.49 -24.57 -1.67
N LEU A 195 2.17 -24.44 -1.57
CA LEU A 195 1.24 -25.56 -1.49
C LEU A 195 0.98 -26.28 -2.83
N GLY A 196 1.60 -25.86 -3.93
CA GLY A 196 1.36 -26.44 -5.25
C GLY A 196 0.03 -26.05 -5.90
N ARG A 197 -0.63 -25.01 -5.39
CA ARG A 197 -1.97 -24.55 -5.81
C ARG A 197 -1.85 -23.38 -6.79
N TRP A 198 -1.39 -23.71 -8.00
CA TRP A 198 -0.99 -22.72 -9.02
C TRP A 198 -2.14 -21.80 -9.44
N SER A 199 -3.33 -22.35 -9.66
CA SER A 199 -4.52 -21.58 -10.08
C SER A 199 -4.95 -20.59 -8.99
N GLU A 200 -4.92 -21.00 -7.73
CA GLU A 200 -5.24 -20.16 -6.58
C GLU A 200 -4.18 -19.06 -6.37
N ALA A 201 -2.91 -19.39 -6.59
CA ALA A 201 -1.82 -18.41 -6.55
C ALA A 201 -2.00 -17.32 -7.61
N GLU A 202 -2.28 -17.69 -8.86
CA GLU A 202 -2.54 -16.73 -9.95
C GLU A 202 -3.80 -15.89 -9.67
N ASN A 203 -4.87 -16.49 -9.12
CA ASN A 203 -6.07 -15.74 -8.75
C ASN A 203 -5.79 -14.69 -7.67
N ALA A 204 -4.96 -15.01 -6.68
CA ALA A 204 -4.54 -14.07 -5.65
C ALA A 204 -3.64 -12.96 -6.23
N LEU A 205 -2.69 -13.27 -7.11
CA LEU A 205 -1.89 -12.25 -7.82
C LEU A 205 -2.76 -11.33 -8.68
N LYS A 206 -3.82 -11.85 -9.30
CA LYS A 206 -4.78 -11.02 -10.03
C LYS A 206 -5.51 -10.02 -9.12
N GLN A 207 -5.77 -10.36 -7.87
CA GLN A 207 -6.33 -9.41 -6.90
C GLN A 207 -5.32 -8.31 -6.55
N ALA A 208 -4.06 -8.67 -6.27
CA ALA A 208 -2.99 -7.69 -6.02
C ALA A 208 -2.79 -6.74 -7.22
N LEU A 209 -2.66 -7.31 -8.42
CA LEU A 209 -2.51 -6.58 -9.67
C LEU A 209 -3.67 -5.60 -9.92
N GLY A 210 -4.91 -6.02 -9.67
CA GLY A 210 -6.07 -5.15 -9.81
C GLY A 210 -6.01 -3.93 -8.89
N ILE A 211 -5.50 -4.09 -7.67
CA ILE A 211 -5.32 -2.99 -6.72
C ILE A 211 -4.18 -2.08 -7.17
N HIS A 212 -3.01 -2.63 -7.52
CA HIS A 212 -1.86 -1.83 -7.93
C HIS A 212 -2.14 -1.03 -9.21
N LEU A 213 -2.76 -1.63 -10.23
CA LEU A 213 -3.15 -0.92 -11.46
C LEU A 213 -4.16 0.19 -11.18
N LYS A 214 -5.15 -0.05 -10.33
CA LYS A 214 -6.14 0.98 -9.94
C LYS A 214 -5.49 2.13 -9.17
N GLY A 215 -4.48 1.83 -8.36
CA GLY A 215 -3.70 2.81 -7.60
C GLY A 215 -2.62 3.53 -8.41
N GLY A 216 -2.34 3.09 -9.65
CA GLY A 216 -1.27 3.64 -10.48
C GLY A 216 0.14 3.23 -10.05
N TYR A 217 0.27 2.18 -9.21
CA TYR A 217 1.54 1.65 -8.75
C TYR A 217 2.13 0.70 -9.79
N LEU A 218 2.74 1.25 -10.84
CA LEU A 218 3.18 0.49 -12.00
C LEU A 218 4.32 -0.49 -11.66
N GLU A 219 5.26 -0.08 -10.79
CA GLU A 219 6.36 -0.94 -10.32
C GLU A 219 5.82 -2.17 -9.57
N LEU A 220 4.83 -1.96 -8.70
CA LEU A 220 4.21 -3.05 -7.94
C LEU A 220 3.35 -3.95 -8.84
N ALA A 221 2.67 -3.38 -9.85
CA ALA A 221 1.95 -4.15 -10.85
C ALA A 221 2.89 -5.00 -11.74
N ALA A 222 4.08 -4.47 -12.07
CA ALA A 222 5.11 -5.26 -12.75
C ALA A 222 5.58 -6.43 -11.88
N TYR A 223 5.77 -6.19 -10.58
CA TYR A 223 6.13 -7.23 -9.62
C TYR A 223 5.05 -8.33 -9.50
N ASP A 224 3.76 -8.00 -9.58
CA ASP A 224 2.69 -9.02 -9.60
C ASP A 224 2.78 -9.93 -10.84
N TRP A 225 3.12 -9.35 -11.99
CA TRP A 225 3.36 -10.11 -13.22
C TRP A 225 4.63 -10.97 -13.14
N TYR A 226 5.70 -10.44 -12.56
CA TYR A 226 6.91 -11.20 -12.25
C TYR A 226 6.59 -12.42 -11.37
N LEU A 227 5.80 -12.24 -10.31
CA LEU A 227 5.36 -13.35 -9.45
C LEU A 227 4.46 -14.34 -10.21
N THR A 228 3.62 -13.85 -11.11
CA THR A 228 2.77 -14.70 -11.97
C THR A 228 3.64 -15.57 -12.87
N ALA A 229 4.70 -15.00 -13.46
CA ALA A 229 5.69 -15.75 -14.23
C ALA A 229 6.41 -16.79 -13.36
N SER A 230 6.74 -16.45 -12.12
CA SER A 230 7.36 -17.37 -11.15
C SER A 230 6.46 -18.58 -10.88
N VAL A 231 5.17 -18.36 -10.62
CA VAL A 231 4.17 -19.43 -10.42
C VAL A 231 4.10 -20.34 -11.65
N ARG A 232 3.92 -19.75 -12.84
CA ARG A 232 3.81 -20.49 -14.11
C ARG A 232 5.09 -21.27 -14.44
N SER A 233 6.27 -20.70 -14.20
CA SER A 233 7.56 -21.35 -14.43
C SER A 233 7.74 -22.58 -13.55
N VAL A 234 7.36 -22.50 -12.26
CA VAL A 234 7.40 -23.65 -11.34
C VAL A 234 6.37 -24.71 -11.73
N ALA A 235 5.21 -24.31 -12.25
CA ALA A 235 4.20 -25.21 -12.80
C ALA A 235 4.57 -25.83 -14.18
N GLY A 236 5.77 -25.54 -14.72
CA GLY A 236 6.22 -26.04 -16.03
C GLY A 236 5.62 -25.32 -17.25
N GLN A 237 4.88 -24.23 -17.02
CA GLN A 237 4.22 -23.44 -18.06
C GLN A 237 5.15 -22.33 -18.57
N TYR A 238 6.23 -22.71 -19.25
CA TYR A 238 7.30 -21.76 -19.62
C TYR A 238 6.88 -20.67 -20.60
N LEU A 239 6.10 -20.99 -21.64
CA LEU A 239 5.62 -19.97 -22.59
C LEU A 239 4.67 -18.96 -21.91
N PRO A 240 3.64 -19.37 -21.14
CA PRO A 240 2.84 -18.43 -20.34
C PRO A 240 3.65 -17.63 -19.30
N ALA A 241 4.73 -18.19 -18.76
CA ALA A 241 5.62 -17.46 -17.85
C ALA A 241 6.39 -16.35 -18.58
N LEU A 242 6.92 -16.62 -19.77
CA LEU A 242 7.57 -15.60 -20.61
C LEU A 242 6.60 -14.49 -21.01
N SER A 243 5.34 -14.83 -21.36
CA SER A 243 4.32 -13.81 -21.63
C SER A 243 4.03 -12.92 -20.42
N ALA A 244 4.02 -13.48 -19.20
CA ALA A 244 3.87 -12.68 -17.98
C ALA A 244 5.09 -11.77 -17.74
N LEU A 245 6.31 -12.19 -18.05
CA LEU A 245 7.49 -11.33 -17.97
C LEU A 245 7.48 -10.21 -19.01
N GLU A 246 6.89 -10.42 -20.19
CA GLU A 246 6.71 -9.32 -21.16
C GLU A 246 5.74 -8.26 -20.65
N GLU A 247 4.68 -8.64 -19.93
CA GLU A 247 3.79 -7.70 -19.25
C GLU A 247 4.53 -6.92 -18.15
N ALA A 248 5.35 -7.62 -17.33
CA ALA A 248 6.20 -6.99 -16.32
C ALA A 248 7.17 -5.97 -16.95
N LEU A 249 7.91 -6.38 -17.99
CA LEU A 249 8.83 -5.50 -18.74
C LEU A 249 8.11 -4.28 -19.33
N GLY A 250 6.87 -4.45 -19.81
CA GLY A 250 6.06 -3.35 -20.33
C GLY A 250 5.73 -2.31 -19.26
N LEU A 251 5.40 -2.75 -18.05
CA LEU A 251 5.09 -1.88 -16.91
C LEU A 251 6.35 -1.24 -16.34
N ASP A 252 7.43 -2.00 -16.15
CA ASP A 252 8.69 -1.48 -15.63
C ASP A 252 9.33 -0.44 -16.57
N ARG A 253 9.16 -0.58 -17.90
CA ARG A 253 9.56 0.47 -18.86
C ARG A 253 8.77 1.76 -18.63
N ARG A 254 7.46 1.67 -18.39
CA ARG A 254 6.59 2.83 -18.14
C ARG A 254 6.85 3.47 -16.79
N ALA A 255 7.29 2.69 -15.82
CA ALA A 255 7.66 3.14 -14.49
C ALA A 255 9.13 3.63 -14.40
N GLU A 256 9.90 3.49 -15.49
CA GLU A 256 11.35 3.74 -15.52
C GLU A 256 12.12 2.90 -14.47
N ASN A 257 11.59 1.74 -14.11
CA ASN A 257 12.12 0.83 -13.09
C ASN A 257 13.23 -0.06 -13.67
N SER A 258 14.43 0.50 -13.80
CA SER A 258 15.58 -0.22 -14.37
C SER A 258 15.97 -1.48 -13.59
N TYR A 259 15.78 -1.50 -12.26
CA TYR A 259 16.06 -2.68 -11.45
C TYR A 259 15.07 -3.82 -11.77
N GLY A 260 13.78 -3.52 -11.84
CA GLY A 260 12.75 -4.48 -12.26
C GLY A 260 12.99 -5.04 -13.66
N LEU A 261 13.35 -4.18 -14.62
CA LEU A 261 13.72 -4.62 -15.98
C LEU A 261 14.86 -5.65 -15.98
N ALA A 262 15.92 -5.41 -15.21
CA ALA A 262 17.05 -6.33 -15.14
C ALA A 262 16.64 -7.67 -14.51
N MET A 263 15.80 -7.64 -13.47
CA MET A 263 15.27 -8.84 -12.83
C MET A 263 14.40 -9.67 -13.77
N ASP A 264 13.53 -9.02 -14.56
CA ASP A 264 12.70 -9.70 -15.55
C ASP A 264 13.55 -10.41 -16.62
N TRP A 265 14.53 -9.71 -17.20
CA TRP A 265 15.46 -10.31 -18.17
C TRP A 265 16.23 -11.49 -17.57
N ARG A 266 16.69 -11.38 -16.32
CA ARG A 266 17.39 -12.47 -15.64
C ARG A 266 16.49 -13.70 -15.51
N VAL A 267 15.23 -13.53 -15.12
CA VAL A 267 14.28 -14.65 -14.98
C VAL A 267 13.86 -15.22 -16.33
N MET A 268 13.73 -14.39 -17.39
CA MET A 268 13.55 -14.91 -18.74
C MET A 268 14.71 -15.83 -19.14
N GLY A 269 15.95 -15.46 -18.80
CA GLY A 269 17.12 -16.30 -19.00
C GLY A 269 17.01 -17.65 -18.28
N ASP A 270 16.60 -17.64 -17.02
CA ASP A 270 16.37 -18.87 -16.23
C ASP A 270 15.29 -19.76 -16.87
N ILE A 271 14.23 -19.18 -17.42
CA ILE A 271 13.16 -19.93 -18.11
C ILE A 271 13.64 -20.51 -19.44
N TYR A 272 14.36 -19.73 -20.26
CA TYR A 272 14.92 -20.24 -21.50
C TYR A 272 15.91 -21.38 -21.27
N LYS A 273 16.70 -21.30 -20.19
CA LYS A 273 17.59 -22.38 -19.77
C LYS A 273 16.81 -23.65 -19.40
N LYS A 274 15.71 -23.54 -18.66
CA LYS A 274 14.81 -24.68 -18.38
C LYS A 274 14.22 -25.31 -19.65
N GLN A 275 14.09 -24.54 -20.73
CA GLN A 275 13.67 -25.01 -22.05
C GLN A 275 14.84 -25.49 -22.93
N SER A 276 16.06 -25.59 -22.39
CA SER A 276 17.28 -25.92 -23.15
C SER A 276 17.57 -24.97 -24.32
N ASN A 277 17.09 -23.73 -24.25
CA ASN A 277 17.36 -22.69 -25.25
C ASN A 277 18.50 -21.78 -24.78
N SER A 278 19.73 -22.29 -24.84
CA SER A 278 20.92 -21.59 -24.36
C SER A 278 21.19 -20.27 -25.10
N VAL A 279 20.80 -20.15 -26.38
CA VAL A 279 20.99 -18.92 -27.15
C VAL A 279 20.10 -17.81 -26.59
N ALA A 280 18.81 -18.05 -26.42
CA ALA A 280 17.89 -17.07 -25.86
C ALA A 280 18.23 -16.75 -24.39
N ALA A 281 18.64 -17.77 -23.62
CA ALA A 281 19.07 -17.59 -22.24
C ALA A 281 20.27 -16.63 -22.13
N ASN A 282 21.31 -16.85 -22.93
CA ASN A 282 22.51 -16.00 -22.94
C ASN A 282 22.21 -14.55 -23.35
N ILE A 283 21.28 -14.33 -24.29
CA ILE A 283 20.84 -12.98 -24.67
C ILE A 283 20.15 -12.30 -23.49
N ALA A 284 19.24 -13.00 -22.82
CA ALA A 284 18.48 -12.47 -21.69
C ALA A 284 19.40 -12.17 -20.48
N TYR A 285 20.31 -13.08 -20.12
CA TYR A 285 21.29 -12.86 -19.06
C TYR A 285 22.23 -11.69 -19.35
N ARG A 286 22.72 -11.56 -20.60
CA ARG A 286 23.55 -10.42 -21.00
C ARG A 286 22.80 -9.10 -20.84
N ARG A 287 21.53 -9.06 -21.24
CA ARG A 287 20.70 -7.86 -21.09
C ARG A 287 20.46 -7.51 -19.63
N ALA A 288 20.24 -8.50 -18.76
CA ALA A 288 20.14 -8.28 -17.33
C ALA A 288 21.45 -7.72 -16.75
N ALA A 289 22.60 -8.33 -17.09
CA ALA A 289 23.92 -7.88 -16.65
C ALA A 289 24.23 -6.43 -17.07
N ASP A 290 23.97 -6.09 -18.34
CA ASP A 290 24.20 -4.74 -18.87
C ASP A 290 23.39 -3.68 -18.11
N ILE A 291 22.11 -3.98 -17.81
CA ILE A 291 21.25 -3.05 -17.07
C ILE A 291 21.71 -2.93 -15.62
N PHE A 292 21.96 -4.04 -14.92
CA PHE A 292 22.46 -4.01 -13.54
C PHE A 292 23.77 -3.22 -13.42
N ALA A 293 24.70 -3.41 -14.35
CA ALA A 293 25.95 -2.66 -14.40
C ALA A 293 25.71 -1.15 -14.57
N ALA A 294 24.78 -0.77 -15.47
CA ALA A 294 24.43 0.63 -15.71
C ALA A 294 23.82 1.33 -14.48
N ILE A 295 23.10 0.60 -13.63
CA ILE A 295 22.55 1.11 -12.36
C ILE A 295 23.45 0.85 -11.15
N ASN A 296 24.72 0.51 -11.37
CA ASN A 296 25.75 0.28 -10.35
C ASN A 296 25.43 -0.88 -9.36
N MET A 297 24.62 -1.85 -9.80
CA MET A 297 24.30 -3.08 -9.06
C MET A 297 25.31 -4.18 -9.40
N LYS A 298 26.55 -4.00 -8.91
CA LYS A 298 27.71 -4.82 -9.33
C LYS A 298 27.57 -6.30 -8.99
N LYS A 299 26.94 -6.62 -7.86
CA LYS A 299 26.75 -8.01 -7.40
C LYS A 299 25.77 -8.74 -8.30
N GLU A 300 24.67 -8.09 -8.63
CA GLU A 300 23.60 -8.57 -9.50
C GLU A 300 24.08 -8.70 -10.95
N ALA A 301 24.88 -7.75 -11.42
CA ALA A 301 25.51 -7.82 -12.73
C ALA A 301 26.43 -9.06 -12.82
N ALA A 302 27.31 -9.26 -11.83
CA ALA A 302 28.20 -10.43 -11.78
C ALA A 302 27.43 -11.77 -11.68
N ASP A 303 26.34 -11.83 -10.91
CA ASP A 303 25.47 -13.02 -10.89
C ASP A 303 24.89 -13.31 -12.28
N ALA A 304 24.34 -12.29 -12.96
CA ALA A 304 23.78 -12.45 -14.30
C ALA A 304 24.85 -12.85 -15.33
N GLU A 305 26.05 -12.25 -15.29
CA GLU A 305 27.18 -12.61 -16.15
C GLU A 305 27.63 -14.05 -15.94
N SER A 306 27.71 -14.50 -14.68
CA SER A 306 28.16 -15.86 -14.34
C SER A 306 27.30 -16.95 -14.98
N ARG A 307 26.01 -16.65 -15.24
CA ARG A 307 25.04 -17.57 -15.84
C ARG A 307 25.20 -17.72 -17.36
N ILE A 308 25.95 -16.85 -18.02
CA ILE A 308 26.18 -16.89 -19.47
C ILE A 308 27.08 -18.07 -19.82
N GLY A 309 26.63 -18.92 -20.75
CA GLY A 309 27.40 -20.07 -21.23
C GLY A 309 27.35 -21.31 -20.33
N GLN A 310 26.58 -21.29 -19.24
CA GLN A 310 26.25 -22.46 -18.41
C GLN A 310 25.01 -23.19 -18.91
#